data_AF-A0A1V6R2Q3-F1
#
_entry.id   AF-A0A1V6R2Q3-F1
#
_cell.length_a   1.000
_cell.length_b   1.000
_cell.length_c   1.000
_cell.angle_alpha   90.00
_cell.angle_beta   90.00
_cell.angle_gamma   90.00
#
_symmetry.space_group_name_H-M   'P 1'
#
loop_
_entity.id
_entity.type
_entity.pdbx_description
1 polymer ?
#
loop_
_entity_poly.entity_id
_entity_poly.type
_entity_poly.pdbx_seq_one_letter_code
_entity_poly.pdbx_strand_id
1 'polypeptide(L)'
;MDDSKQKIRQRIICHIPDVIQCFLQTVDSTPIRILGDTPNSLLDPGDYLGSIRPFVSNLEDSIHESRPDSQTRFLAVKIYPGKHSYFVVDLNNDDYAYETAHKDMALIPTYILRLSKRPTIFRKQTLDKTLAETLAELHNGHGQEPLPFFEDYNQLVQYANPRSLQR
;
A
#
# COMPACT_ATOMS: atom_id res chain seq x y z
N MET A 1 -14.59 -3.67 25.12
CA MET A 1 -15.25 -3.29 23.84
C MET A 1 -14.39 -3.61 22.62
N ASP A 2 -13.20 -4.20 22.79
CA ASP A 2 -12.14 -4.34 21.77
C ASP A 2 -12.15 -5.67 21.00
N ASP A 3 -12.58 -6.76 21.66
CA ASP A 3 -12.64 -8.12 21.07
C ASP A 3 -13.38 -8.22 19.73
N SER A 4 -14.44 -7.43 19.53
CA SER A 4 -15.22 -7.47 18.29
C SER A 4 -14.43 -6.91 17.10
N LYS A 5 -13.68 -5.82 17.33
CA LYS A 5 -12.82 -5.19 16.32
C LYS A 5 -11.67 -6.12 15.97
N GLN A 6 -11.05 -6.73 16.97
CA GLN A 6 -9.96 -7.68 16.76
C GLN A 6 -10.43 -8.96 16.04
N LYS A 7 -11.62 -9.48 16.34
CA LYS A 7 -12.22 -10.60 15.60
C LYS A 7 -12.49 -10.27 14.14
N ILE A 8 -13.02 -9.08 13.85
CA ILE A 8 -13.24 -8.63 12.46
C ILE A 8 -11.91 -8.52 11.74
N ARG A 9 -10.92 -7.86 12.36
CA ARG A 9 -9.58 -7.70 11.82
C ARG A 9 -8.94 -9.04 11.49
N GLN A 10 -8.97 -9.99 12.44
CA GLN A 10 -8.42 -11.32 12.22
C GLN A 10 -9.11 -12.06 11.08
N ARG A 11 -10.44 -11.96 11.00
CA ARG A 11 -11.20 -12.57 9.90
C ARG A 11 -10.80 -11.99 8.53
N ILE A 12 -10.57 -10.68 8.45
CA ILE A 12 -10.11 -10.03 7.23
C ILE A 12 -8.75 -10.56 6.83
N ILE A 13 -7.80 -10.62 7.77
CA ILE A 13 -6.45 -11.18 7.56
C ILE A 13 -6.56 -12.61 7.01
N CYS A 14 -7.34 -13.48 7.64
CA CYS A 14 -7.51 -14.87 7.20
C CYS A 14 -8.07 -15.04 5.77
N HIS A 15 -8.72 -14.01 5.20
CA HIS A 15 -9.27 -14.07 3.83
C HIS A 15 -8.36 -13.45 2.76
N ILE A 16 -7.31 -12.72 3.14
CA ILE A 16 -6.36 -12.15 2.16
C ILE A 16 -5.71 -13.25 1.31
N PRO A 17 -5.21 -14.37 1.87
CA PRO A 17 -4.55 -15.41 1.05
C PRO A 17 -5.42 -15.92 -0.08
N ASP A 18 -6.68 -16.31 0.21
CA ASP A 18 -7.61 -16.81 -0.80
C ASP A 18 -7.84 -15.79 -1.93
N VAL A 19 -8.01 -14.51 -1.58
CA VAL A 19 -8.27 -13.42 -2.52
C VAL A 19 -7.06 -13.16 -3.41
N ILE A 20 -5.87 -13.16 -2.82
CA ILE A 20 -4.61 -12.93 -3.54
C ILE A 20 -4.26 -14.12 -4.43
N GLN A 21 -4.41 -15.35 -3.95
CA GLN A 21 -4.18 -16.55 -4.75
C GLN A 21 -5.09 -16.57 -5.99
N CYS A 22 -6.39 -16.32 -5.82
CA CYS A 22 -7.33 -16.25 -6.95
C CYS A 22 -6.96 -15.11 -7.92
N PHE A 23 -6.58 -13.95 -7.38
CA PHE A 23 -6.19 -12.80 -8.18
C PHE A 23 -4.93 -13.06 -9.01
N LEU A 24 -3.89 -13.66 -8.41
CA LEU A 24 -2.65 -13.99 -9.09
C LEU A 24 -2.83 -15.03 -10.20
N GLN A 25 -3.95 -15.75 -10.27
CA GLN A 25 -4.27 -16.60 -11.44
C GLN A 25 -4.75 -15.78 -12.65
N THR A 26 -5.14 -14.52 -12.45
CA THR A 26 -5.74 -13.66 -13.49
C THR A 26 -4.79 -12.62 -14.08
N VAL A 27 -3.65 -12.39 -13.43
CA VAL A 27 -2.62 -11.45 -13.88
C VAL A 27 -1.37 -12.22 -14.27
N ASP A 28 -0.58 -11.71 -15.20
CA ASP A 28 0.73 -12.28 -15.53
C ASP A 28 1.79 -11.82 -14.52
N SER A 29 3.07 -11.96 -14.86
CA SER A 29 4.19 -11.51 -14.00
C SER A 29 4.58 -10.05 -14.22
N THR A 30 3.81 -9.26 -15.00
CA THR A 30 4.12 -7.85 -15.22
C THR A 30 4.04 -7.03 -13.93
N PRO A 31 4.73 -5.88 -13.86
CA PRO A 31 4.65 -5.00 -12.70
C PRO A 31 3.19 -4.59 -12.44
N ILE A 32 2.74 -4.74 -11.18
CA ILE A 32 1.44 -4.22 -10.73
C ILE A 32 1.59 -3.45 -9.42
N ARG A 33 0.60 -2.61 -9.14
CA ARG A 33 0.50 -1.83 -7.91
C ARG A 33 -0.76 -2.18 -7.17
N ILE A 34 -0.65 -2.53 -5.90
CA ILE A 34 -1.78 -2.82 -5.03
C ILE A 34 -1.99 -1.66 -4.07
N LEU A 35 -3.15 -1.01 -4.17
CA LEU A 35 -3.64 -0.02 -3.22
C LEU A 35 -4.57 -0.71 -2.21
N GLY A 36 -4.13 -0.83 -0.97
CA GLY A 36 -4.96 -1.31 0.12
C GLY A 36 -5.93 -0.24 0.61
N ASP A 37 -7.22 -0.41 0.35
CA ASP A 37 -8.30 0.43 0.87
C ASP A 37 -8.72 -0.10 2.25
N THR A 38 -8.29 0.59 3.32
CA THR A 38 -8.36 0.12 4.71
C THR A 38 -9.32 0.96 5.54
N PRO A 39 -10.42 0.39 6.07
CA PRO A 39 -11.30 1.10 6.98
C PRO A 39 -10.56 1.55 8.25
N ASN A 40 -10.68 2.83 8.61
CA ASN A 40 -10.07 3.40 9.81
C ASN A 40 -10.53 2.71 11.09
N SER A 41 -11.72 2.10 11.07
CA SER A 41 -12.22 1.28 12.17
C SER A 41 -11.36 0.04 12.47
N LEU A 42 -10.47 -0.37 11.57
CA LEU A 42 -9.53 -1.50 11.74
C LEU A 42 -8.15 -1.06 12.23
N LEU A 43 -7.88 0.25 12.22
CA LEU A 43 -6.58 0.81 12.56
C LEU A 43 -6.51 1.20 14.03
N ASP A 44 -5.31 1.21 14.56
CA ASP A 44 -5.01 1.73 15.90
C ASP A 44 -4.61 3.20 15.77
N PRO A 45 -5.38 4.16 16.32
CA PRO A 45 -5.01 5.56 16.32
C PRO A 45 -3.70 5.87 17.07
N GLY A 46 -3.26 4.99 17.98
CA GLY A 46 -1.97 5.11 18.66
C GLY A 46 -0.78 4.58 17.85
N ASP A 47 -1.06 3.74 16.84
CA ASP A 47 -0.03 3.13 15.96
C ASP A 47 -0.63 2.73 14.60
N TYR A 48 -0.84 3.72 13.74
CA TYR A 48 -1.41 3.50 12.42
C TYR A 48 -0.55 2.59 11.55
N LEU A 49 0.77 2.81 11.54
CA LEU A 49 1.68 2.01 10.73
C LEU A 49 1.77 0.57 11.23
N GLY A 50 1.93 0.36 12.54
CA GLY A 50 1.94 -0.96 13.15
C GLY A 50 0.61 -1.70 12.96
N SER A 51 -0.52 -0.99 12.97
CA SER A 51 -1.81 -1.59 12.67
C SER A 51 -2.05 -1.86 11.17
N ILE A 52 -1.28 -1.30 10.24
CA ILE A 52 -1.35 -1.66 8.82
C ILE A 52 -0.45 -2.85 8.49
N ARG A 53 0.74 -2.93 9.11
CA ARG A 53 1.76 -3.95 8.81
C ARG A 53 1.21 -5.39 8.72
N PRO A 54 0.35 -5.89 9.62
CA PRO A 54 -0.16 -7.26 9.50
C PRO A 54 -0.98 -7.54 8.24
N PHE A 55 -1.65 -6.55 7.65
CA PHE A 55 -2.33 -6.73 6.38
C PHE A 55 -1.34 -6.80 5.22
N VAL A 56 -0.29 -5.98 5.27
CA VAL A 56 0.77 -5.94 4.26
C VAL A 56 1.60 -7.22 4.31
N SER A 57 2.10 -7.63 5.48
CA SER A 57 2.88 -8.86 5.62
C SER A 57 2.10 -10.07 5.13
N ASN A 58 0.83 -10.21 5.51
CA ASN A 58 0.00 -11.31 5.05
C ASN A 58 -0.27 -11.26 3.53
N LEU A 59 -0.37 -10.06 2.93
CA LEU A 59 -0.43 -9.88 1.48
C LEU A 59 0.87 -10.36 0.81
N GLU A 60 2.02 -9.92 1.32
CA GLU A 60 3.35 -10.28 0.79
C GLU A 60 3.63 -11.78 0.93
N ASP A 61 3.31 -12.37 2.09
CA ASP A 61 3.43 -13.80 2.35
C ASP A 61 2.55 -14.60 1.36
N SER A 62 1.29 -14.18 1.16
CA SER A 62 0.37 -14.83 0.20
C SER A 62 0.88 -14.77 -1.24
N ILE A 63 1.51 -13.65 -1.61
CA ILE A 63 2.16 -13.49 -2.93
C ILE A 63 3.33 -14.45 -3.04
N HIS A 64 4.22 -14.49 -2.05
CA HIS A 64 5.42 -15.31 -2.07
C HIS A 64 5.10 -16.81 -2.06
N GLU A 65 4.10 -17.24 -1.29
CA GLU A 65 3.60 -18.62 -1.30
C GLU A 65 3.06 -19.04 -2.68
N SER A 66 2.38 -18.13 -3.38
CA SER A 66 1.81 -18.40 -4.69
C SER A 66 2.83 -18.27 -5.84
N ARG A 67 3.80 -17.37 -5.69
CA ARG A 67 4.79 -17.00 -6.70
C ARG A 67 6.13 -16.61 -6.01
N PRO A 68 6.97 -17.60 -5.66
CA PRO A 68 8.18 -17.38 -4.85
C PRO A 68 9.17 -16.37 -5.42
N ASP A 69 9.25 -16.26 -6.75
CA ASP A 69 10.18 -15.34 -7.44
C ASP A 69 9.67 -13.90 -7.51
N SER A 70 8.45 -13.63 -7.03
CA SER A 70 7.88 -12.27 -7.10
C SER A 70 8.53 -11.35 -6.08
N GLN A 71 8.82 -10.11 -6.49
CA GLN A 71 9.33 -9.08 -5.61
C GLN A 71 8.20 -8.17 -5.14
N THR A 72 8.07 -7.98 -3.82
CA THR A 72 7.14 -7.00 -3.24
C THR A 72 7.89 -5.81 -2.69
N ARG A 73 7.24 -4.65 -2.71
CA ARG A 73 7.78 -3.43 -2.08
C ARG A 73 6.68 -2.62 -1.42
N PHE A 74 6.69 -2.56 -0.10
CA PHE A 74 5.79 -1.70 0.68
C PHE A 74 6.24 -0.23 0.58
N LEU A 75 5.52 0.56 -0.22
CA LEU A 75 5.93 1.92 -0.60
C LEU A 75 5.45 3.00 0.34
N ALA A 76 4.16 3.00 0.71
CA ALA A 76 3.57 4.13 1.40
C ALA A 76 2.33 3.76 2.22
N VAL A 77 2.05 4.60 3.20
CA VAL A 77 0.84 4.62 4.02
C VAL A 77 0.36 6.06 4.12
N LYS A 78 -0.92 6.29 3.80
CA LYS A 78 -1.58 7.59 3.94
C LYS A 78 -2.81 7.43 4.81
N ILE A 79 -2.79 8.05 5.99
CA ILE A 79 -3.90 8.06 6.95
C ILE A 79 -4.74 9.30 6.70
N TYR A 80 -6.04 9.13 6.48
CA TYR A 80 -6.97 10.24 6.26
C TYR A 80 -8.02 10.32 7.37
N PRO A 81 -8.46 11.54 7.72
CA PRO A 81 -9.64 11.70 8.56
C PRO A 81 -10.87 11.09 7.86
N GLY A 82 -11.77 10.50 8.64
CA GLY A 82 -12.98 9.87 8.14
C GLY A 82 -12.93 8.36 8.15
N LYS A 83 -13.32 7.72 7.04
CA LYS A 83 -13.67 6.29 7.02
C LYS A 83 -12.55 5.36 6.58
N HIS A 84 -11.65 5.81 5.69
CA HIS A 84 -10.68 4.94 5.04
C HIS A 84 -9.30 5.61 4.94
N SER A 85 -8.28 4.78 5.05
CA SER A 85 -6.87 5.10 4.85
C SER A 85 -6.25 4.08 3.92
N TYR A 86 -5.07 4.36 3.40
CA TYR A 86 -4.52 3.62 2.27
C TYR A 86 -3.08 3.19 2.51
N PHE A 87 -2.72 2.03 1.97
CA PHE A 87 -1.34 1.59 1.84
C PHE A 87 -1.04 1.17 0.39
N VAL A 88 0.22 1.21 -0.02
CA VAL A 88 0.64 0.85 -1.37
C VAL A 88 1.74 -0.20 -1.33
N VAL A 89 1.55 -1.29 -2.07
CA VAL A 89 2.55 -2.33 -2.32
C VAL A 89 2.73 -2.48 -3.82
N ASP A 90 3.96 -2.36 -4.30
CA ASP A 90 4.31 -2.74 -5.68
C ASP A 90 4.68 -4.22 -5.73
N LEU A 91 4.34 -4.88 -6.83
CA LEU A 91 4.68 -6.25 -7.15
C LEU A 91 5.42 -6.28 -8.49
N ASN A 92 6.55 -6.97 -8.55
CA ASN A 92 7.40 -7.15 -9.73
C ASN A 92 7.80 -5.83 -10.42
N ASN A 93 7.88 -4.74 -9.65
CA ASN A 93 8.45 -3.48 -10.12
C ASN A 93 9.97 -3.53 -9.91
N ASP A 94 10.64 -4.34 -10.73
CA ASP A 94 12.08 -4.62 -10.65
C ASP A 94 12.93 -3.41 -11.05
N ASP A 95 12.40 -2.56 -11.92
CA ASP A 95 13.03 -1.32 -12.39
C ASP A 95 12.90 -0.16 -11.37
N TYR A 96 12.28 -0.41 -10.22
CA TYR A 96 12.14 0.60 -9.17
C TYR A 96 13.50 1.08 -8.66
N ALA A 97 13.81 2.34 -8.95
CA ALA A 97 15.03 3.00 -8.49
C ALA A 97 14.70 4.09 -7.46
N TYR A 98 14.94 3.81 -6.17
CA TYR A 98 14.63 4.71 -5.06
C TYR A 98 15.21 6.12 -5.25
N GLU A 99 16.43 6.24 -5.75
CA GLU A 99 17.12 7.53 -5.98
C GLU A 99 16.39 8.42 -7.00
N THR A 100 15.78 7.83 -8.02
CA THR A 100 15.10 8.55 -9.11
C THR A 100 13.58 8.49 -9.01
N ALA A 101 13.01 7.75 -8.05
CA ALA A 101 11.57 7.52 -7.92
C ALA A 101 10.72 8.81 -7.81
N HIS A 102 11.28 9.91 -7.29
CA HIS A 102 10.65 11.24 -7.30
C HIS A 102 10.37 11.84 -8.70
N LYS A 103 10.94 11.24 -9.75
CA LYS A 103 10.75 11.62 -11.17
C LYS A 103 10.05 10.51 -11.97
N ASP A 104 9.81 9.37 -11.35
CA ASP A 104 9.22 8.21 -12.03
C ASP A 104 7.70 8.36 -12.08
N MET A 105 7.18 8.40 -13.30
CA MET A 105 5.75 8.51 -13.59
C MET A 105 5.25 7.29 -14.38
N ALA A 106 5.95 6.16 -14.30
CA ALA A 106 5.57 4.93 -14.97
C ALA A 106 4.13 4.52 -14.61
N LEU A 107 3.33 4.25 -15.63
CA LEU A 107 1.93 3.85 -15.49
C LEU A 107 1.84 2.36 -15.16
N ILE A 108 1.99 2.05 -13.87
CA ILE A 108 1.87 0.68 -13.38
C ILE A 108 0.39 0.34 -13.16
N PRO A 109 -0.12 -0.79 -13.72
CA PRO A 109 -1.48 -1.27 -13.49
C PRO A 109 -1.84 -1.34 -12.01
N THR A 110 -2.78 -0.50 -11.60
CA THR A 110 -3.24 -0.40 -10.20
C THR A 110 -4.46 -1.27 -9.92
N TYR A 111 -4.41 -2.03 -8.83
CA TYR A 111 -5.49 -2.83 -8.29
C TYR A 111 -5.82 -2.36 -6.87
N ILE A 112 -7.10 -2.27 -6.54
CA ILE A 112 -7.55 -1.91 -5.20
C ILE A 112 -7.83 -3.19 -4.43
N LEU A 113 -7.07 -3.44 -3.35
CA LEU A 113 -7.41 -4.44 -2.35
C LEU A 113 -8.30 -3.78 -1.30
N ARG A 114 -9.62 -3.96 -1.40
CA ARG A 114 -10.57 -3.43 -0.43
C ARG A 114 -10.64 -4.34 0.78
N LEU A 115 -10.15 -3.86 1.92
CA LEU A 115 -10.25 -4.54 3.20
C LEU A 115 -11.65 -4.32 3.77
N SER A 116 -12.47 -5.37 3.71
CA SER A 116 -13.81 -5.39 4.29
C SER A 116 -14.06 -6.76 4.90
N LYS A 117 -15.22 -6.98 5.52
CA LYS A 117 -15.62 -8.31 6.03
C LYS A 117 -15.45 -9.44 4.99
N ARG A 118 -15.51 -9.11 3.70
CA ARG A 118 -15.13 -9.97 2.57
C ARG A 118 -14.16 -9.18 1.69
N PRO A 119 -12.85 -9.40 1.82
CA PRO A 119 -11.88 -8.69 1.00
C PRO A 119 -12.12 -8.95 -0.48
N THR A 120 -11.84 -7.95 -1.31
CA THR A 120 -11.97 -8.06 -2.77
C THR A 120 -10.83 -7.29 -3.41
N ILE A 121 -10.40 -7.73 -4.58
CA ILE A 121 -9.39 -7.04 -5.38
C ILE A 121 -9.89 -6.84 -6.80
N PHE A 122 -9.70 -5.63 -7.33
CA PHE A 122 -10.18 -5.28 -8.66
C PHE A 122 -9.31 -4.19 -9.30
N ARG A 123 -9.26 -4.20 -10.63
CA ARG A 123 -8.50 -3.24 -11.43
C ARG A 123 -9.10 -1.83 -11.34
N LYS A 124 -8.27 -0.80 -11.20
CA LYS A 124 -8.70 0.61 -11.27
C LYS A 124 -7.76 1.46 -12.13
N GLN A 125 -7.99 1.45 -13.45
CA GLN A 125 -7.13 2.13 -14.44
C GLN A 125 -6.99 3.63 -14.21
N THR A 126 -8.05 4.28 -13.72
CA THR A 126 -8.00 5.72 -13.43
C THR A 126 -6.98 6.09 -12.36
N LEU A 127 -6.49 5.13 -11.57
CA LEU A 127 -5.49 5.36 -10.52
C LEU A 127 -4.05 5.14 -10.97
N ASP A 128 -3.80 4.58 -12.15
CA ASP A 128 -2.41 4.29 -12.58
C ASP A 128 -1.57 5.56 -12.60
N LYS A 129 -2.10 6.59 -13.26
CA LYS A 129 -1.47 7.91 -13.34
C LYS A 129 -1.46 8.61 -11.98
N THR A 130 -2.61 8.67 -11.31
CA THR A 130 -2.74 9.39 -10.04
C THR A 130 -1.82 8.83 -8.96
N LEU A 131 -1.67 7.50 -8.85
CA LEU A 131 -0.75 6.91 -7.89
C LEU A 131 0.71 7.09 -8.29
N ALA A 132 1.05 7.05 -9.58
CA ALA A 132 2.40 7.36 -10.03
C ALA A 132 2.79 8.80 -9.63
N GLU A 133 1.93 9.78 -9.93
CA GLU A 133 2.12 11.18 -9.54
C GLU A 133 2.23 11.35 -8.02
N THR A 134 1.32 10.73 -7.27
CA THR A 134 1.32 10.81 -5.80
C THR A 134 2.59 10.20 -5.19
N LEU A 135 3.07 9.07 -5.69
CA LEU A 135 4.28 8.42 -5.18
C LEU A 135 5.53 9.21 -5.52
N ALA A 136 5.60 9.80 -6.71
CA ALA A 136 6.70 10.70 -7.07
C ALA A 136 6.74 11.94 -6.16
N GLU A 137 5.57 12.53 -5.85
CA GLU A 137 5.45 13.62 -4.89
C GLU A 137 5.87 13.21 -3.48
N LEU A 138 5.45 12.03 -3.00
CA LEU A 138 5.89 11.47 -1.71
C LEU A 138 7.40 11.31 -1.65
N HIS A 139 7.99 10.71 -2.69
CA HIS A 139 9.45 10.59 -2.80
C HIS A 139 10.15 11.95 -2.77
N ASN A 140 9.59 12.94 -3.46
CA ASN A 140 10.15 14.29 -3.43
C ASN A 140 10.05 14.89 -2.02
N GLY A 141 8.89 14.80 -1.36
CA GLY A 141 8.64 15.39 -0.04
C GLY A 141 9.47 14.74 1.07
N HIS A 142 9.45 13.41 1.17
CA HIS A 142 10.14 12.65 2.21
C HIS A 142 11.66 12.58 2.02
N GLY A 143 12.21 13.08 0.91
CA GLY A 143 13.67 13.17 0.75
C GLY A 143 14.33 11.78 0.70
N GLN A 144 15.16 11.51 1.71
CA GLN A 144 15.94 10.28 1.84
C GLN A 144 15.40 9.36 2.97
N GLU A 145 14.17 9.60 3.44
CA GLU A 145 13.54 8.74 4.45
C GLU A 145 13.29 7.33 3.91
N PRO A 146 13.48 6.28 4.72
CA PRO A 146 13.27 4.91 4.27
C PRO A 146 11.79 4.64 3.99
N LEU A 147 11.53 3.69 3.11
CA LEU A 147 10.19 3.15 2.89
C LEU A 147 9.71 2.31 4.10
N PRO A 148 8.39 2.20 4.32
CA PRO A 148 7.33 2.93 3.61
C PRO A 148 7.26 4.38 4.05
N PHE A 149 6.92 5.28 3.13
CA PHE A 149 6.56 6.64 3.52
C PHE A 149 5.27 6.65 4.33
N PHE A 150 5.21 7.47 5.36
CA PHE A 150 4.07 7.54 6.25
C PHE A 150 3.58 8.98 6.36
N GLU A 151 2.32 9.21 5.99
CA GLU A 151 1.65 10.50 6.15
C GLU A 151 0.37 10.34 6.96
N ASP A 152 0.25 11.14 8.03
CA ASP A 152 -0.97 11.23 8.84
C ASP A 152 -1.67 12.57 8.64
N TYR A 153 -2.74 12.58 7.85
CA TYR A 153 -3.55 13.76 7.57
C TYR A 153 -4.57 14.07 8.69
N ASN A 154 -4.59 13.29 9.78
CA ASN A 154 -5.21 13.76 11.02
C ASN A 154 -4.37 14.89 11.67
N GLN A 155 -3.13 15.06 11.21
CA GLN A 155 -2.20 16.10 11.63
C GLN A 155 -1.72 16.91 10.41
N LEU A 156 -1.00 18.00 10.65
CA LEU A 156 -0.34 18.73 9.56
C LEU A 156 0.86 17.92 9.06
N VAL A 157 0.79 17.47 7.81
CA VAL A 157 1.94 16.85 7.13
C VAL A 157 2.94 17.94 6.78
N GLN A 158 4.19 17.77 7.21
CA GLN A 158 5.29 18.68 6.90
C GLN A 158 6.49 17.88 6.42
N TYR A 159 7.09 18.32 5.32
CA TYR A 159 8.29 17.72 4.77
C TYR A 159 9.53 18.47 5.26
N ALA A 160 10.40 17.77 5.99
CA ALA A 160 11.59 18.40 6.56
C ALA A 160 12.67 18.65 5.49
N ASN A 161 12.87 17.73 4.53
CA ASN A 161 13.98 17.79 3.58
C ASN A 161 13.58 17.31 2.16
N PRO A 162 12.74 18.06 1.42
CA PRO A 162 12.36 17.66 0.07
C PRO A 162 13.55 17.58 -0.91
N ARG A 163 13.58 16.57 -1.77
CA ARG A 163 14.66 16.37 -2.78
C ARG A 163 14.80 17.57 -3.71
N SER A 164 13.70 18.17 -4.13
CA SER A 164 13.70 19.36 -4.99
C SER A 164 14.36 20.59 -4.35
N LEU A 165 14.59 20.59 -3.03
CA LEU A 165 15.24 21.68 -2.29
C LEU A 165 16.70 21.36 -1.93
N GLN A 166 17.17 20.14 -2.18
CA GLN A 166 18.57 19.77 -2.00
C GLN A 166 19.38 20.34 -3.17
N ARG A 167 20.24 21.33 -2.86
CA ARG A 167 21.15 21.98 -3.83
C ARG A 167 22.43 21.18 -4.02
#